data_AF-A0A0K0D305-F1
#
_entry.id   AF-A0A0K0D305-F1
#
_cell.length_a   1.000
_cell.length_b   1.000
_cell.length_c   1.000
_cell.angle_alpha   90.00
_cell.angle_beta   90.00
_cell.angle_gamma   90.00
#
_symmetry.space_group_name_H-M   'P 1'
#
loop_
_entity.id
_entity.type
_entity.pdbx_description
1 polymer ?
#
loop_
_entity_poly.entity_id
_entity_poly.type
_entity_poly.pdbx_seq_one_letter_code
_entity_poly.pdbx_strand_id
1 'polypeptide(L)'
;MSVFSEEEAVTVSISVKDSVRERDRQVLQKSCVVSNVGKKLQQEAAEKTASIWPDKHTFVPWIIVNGISLKTKQMMINNLPYLLCDWYIGDKKIPFCSSQKKRGCSRNALRNYYLSM
;
A
#
# COMPACT_ATOMS: atom_id res chain seq x y z
N MET A 1 29.03 19.80 -23.39
CA MET A 1 29.16 18.43 -22.85
C MET A 1 27.87 18.07 -22.15
N SER A 2 27.07 17.31 -22.89
CA SER A 2 25.95 16.48 -22.43
C SER A 2 26.45 15.42 -21.44
N VAL A 3 25.64 15.05 -20.44
CA VAL A 3 25.04 13.71 -20.25
C VAL A 3 24.18 13.78 -18.96
N PHE A 4 22.86 13.86 -19.10
CA PHE A 4 21.90 13.34 -18.13
C PHE A 4 21.16 12.23 -18.88
N SER A 5 21.64 10.99 -18.75
CA SER A 5 20.98 9.81 -19.33
C SER A 5 19.85 9.36 -18.43
N GLU A 6 18.64 9.53 -18.95
CA GLU A 6 17.54 8.57 -18.95
C GLU A 6 17.05 8.06 -17.58
N GLU A 7 16.13 8.83 -16.98
CA GLU A 7 15.06 8.23 -16.19
C GLU A 7 14.14 7.45 -17.14
N GLU A 8 14.26 6.13 -17.14
CA GLU A 8 13.27 5.25 -17.77
C GLU A 8 11.98 5.32 -16.93
N ALA A 9 11.18 6.36 -17.19
CA ALA A 9 9.82 6.42 -16.70
C ALA A 9 9.03 5.31 -17.41
N VAL A 10 8.75 4.22 -16.68
CA VAL A 10 7.77 3.22 -17.11
C VAL A 10 6.44 3.96 -17.25
N THR A 11 6.14 4.36 -18.48
CA THR A 11 4.92 5.07 -18.82
C THR A 11 3.81 4.03 -18.85
N VAL A 12 3.03 3.96 -17.76
CA VAL A 12 1.78 3.21 -17.78
C VAL A 12 0.81 3.98 -18.66
N SER A 13 0.72 3.60 -19.94
CA SER A 13 -0.23 4.15 -20.89
C SER A 13 -1.64 3.66 -20.55
N ILE A 14 -2.29 4.35 -19.62
CA ILE A 14 -3.73 4.18 -19.39
C ILE A 14 -4.44 4.88 -20.55
N SER A 15 -4.89 4.09 -21.54
CA SER A 15 -5.69 4.60 -22.66
C SER A 15 -7.09 4.96 -22.16
N VAL A 16 -7.28 6.17 -21.63
CA VAL A 16 -8.61 6.73 -21.40
C VAL A 16 -9.15 7.14 -22.76
N LYS A 17 -10.15 6.41 -23.26
CA LYS A 17 -10.70 6.60 -24.61
C LYS A 17 -11.30 8.00 -24.85
N ASP A 18 -11.58 8.77 -23.79
CA ASP A 18 -12.17 10.09 -23.91
C ASP A 18 -11.43 11.09 -23.02
N SER A 19 -11.09 12.25 -23.57
CA SER A 19 -10.61 13.40 -22.81
C SER A 19 -11.78 13.99 -22.00
N VAL A 20 -12.06 13.40 -20.84
CA VAL A 20 -13.05 13.93 -19.90
C VAL A 20 -12.57 15.30 -19.44
N ARG A 21 -13.33 16.35 -19.76
CA ARG A 21 -13.08 17.69 -19.26
C ARG A 21 -13.18 17.68 -17.73
N GLU A 22 -12.28 18.33 -17.01
CA GLU A 22 -12.21 18.29 -15.53
C GLU A 22 -13.55 18.62 -14.83
N ARG A 23 -14.38 19.47 -15.46
CA ARG A 23 -15.74 19.81 -14.98
C ARG A 23 -16.70 18.61 -14.99
N ASP A 24 -16.54 17.69 -15.93
CA ASP A 24 -17.39 16.51 -16.08
C ASP A 24 -16.93 15.35 -15.18
N ARG A 25 -15.68 15.39 -14.69
CA ARG A 25 -15.11 14.37 -13.82
C ARG A 25 -15.91 14.19 -12.53
N GLN A 26 -16.33 15.29 -11.91
CA GLN A 26 -17.12 15.23 -10.68
C GLN A 26 -18.52 14.66 -10.92
N VAL A 27 -19.12 15.00 -12.06
CA VAL A 27 -20.45 14.50 -12.46
C VAL A 27 -20.37 12.99 -12.71
N LEU A 28 -19.33 12.54 -13.42
CA LEU A 28 -19.07 11.13 -13.70
C LEU A 28 -18.74 10.33 -12.43
N GLN A 29 -17.99 10.89 -11.49
CA GLN A 29 -17.74 10.23 -10.21
C GLN A 29 -19.04 10.06 -9.41
N LYS A 30 -19.85 11.12 -9.30
CA LYS A 30 -21.13 11.08 -8.59
C LYS A 30 -22.10 10.08 -9.22
N SER A 31 -22.18 10.05 -10.55
CA SER A 31 -23.04 9.09 -11.26
C SER A 31 -22.55 7.66 -11.08
N CYS A 32 -21.24 7.42 -11.07
CA CYS A 32 -20.67 6.09 -10.81
C CYS A 32 -21.08 5.55 -9.43
N VAL A 33 -20.95 6.37 -8.39
CA VAL A 33 -21.24 5.98 -6.99
C VAL A 33 -22.66 5.43 -6.80
N VAL A 34 -23.64 5.97 -7.52
CA VAL A 34 -25.05 5.53 -7.44
C VAL A 34 -25.46 4.53 -8.54
N SER A 35 -24.56 4.25 -9.48
CA SER A 35 -24.84 3.35 -10.61
C SER A 35 -24.63 1.87 -10.24
N ASN A 36 -25.11 0.99 -11.12
CA ASN A 36 -24.82 -0.44 -11.06
C ASN A 36 -23.31 -0.76 -11.12
N VAL A 37 -22.51 0.08 -11.78
CA VAL A 37 -21.05 -0.07 -11.82
C VAL A 37 -20.48 0.15 -10.41
N GLY A 38 -20.91 1.21 -9.73
CA GLY A 38 -20.52 1.47 -8.34
C GLY A 38 -20.90 0.32 -7.40
N LYS A 39 -22.13 -0.20 -7.53
CA LYS A 39 -22.58 -1.37 -6.76
C LYS A 39 -21.70 -2.60 -7.01
N LYS A 40 -21.37 -2.90 -8.27
CA LYS A 40 -20.52 -4.04 -8.62
C LYS A 40 -19.11 -3.91 -8.01
N LEU A 41 -18.51 -2.71 -8.09
CA LEU A 41 -17.20 -2.45 -7.51
C LEU A 41 -17.20 -2.59 -5.98
N GLN A 42 -18.27 -2.14 -5.31
CA GLN A 42 -18.43 -2.33 -3.87
C GLN A 42 -18.57 -3.81 -3.50
N GLN A 43 -19.33 -4.58 -4.28
CA GLN A 43 -19.46 -6.03 -4.10
C GLN A 43 -18.11 -6.74 -4.25
N GLU A 44 -17.34 -6.44 -5.29
CA GLU A 44 -16.00 -7.01 -5.50
C GLU A 44 -15.04 -6.64 -4.35
N ALA A 45 -15.13 -5.42 -3.82
CA ALA A 45 -14.34 -4.99 -2.66
C ALA A 45 -14.76 -5.74 -1.38
N ALA A 46 -16.07 -5.99 -1.19
CA ALA A 46 -16.59 -6.76 -0.07
C ALA A 46 -16.09 -8.21 -0.13
N GLU A 47 -16.13 -8.84 -1.29
CA GLU A 47 -15.62 -10.20 -1.51
C GLU A 47 -14.11 -10.30 -1.24
N LYS A 48 -13.32 -9.34 -1.74
CA LYS A 48 -11.88 -9.25 -1.44
C LYS A 48 -11.63 -9.12 0.05
N THR A 49 -12.40 -8.28 0.74
CA THR A 49 -12.27 -8.08 2.19
C THR A 49 -12.67 -9.33 2.97
N ALA A 50 -13.73 -10.04 2.55
CA ALA A 50 -14.15 -11.30 3.14
C ALA A 50 -13.11 -12.42 2.92
N SER A 51 -12.34 -12.36 1.82
CA SER A 51 -11.31 -13.36 1.48
C SER A 51 -9.98 -13.21 2.24
N ILE A 52 -9.81 -12.15 3.03
CA ILE A 52 -8.55 -11.89 3.78
C ILE A 52 -8.18 -13.08 4.68
N TRP A 53 -6.88 -13.39 4.73
CA TRP A 53 -6.29 -14.50 5.47
C TRP A 53 -4.91 -14.11 6.06
N PRO A 54 -4.41 -14.76 7.14
CA PRO A 54 -5.12 -15.69 8.03
C PRO A 54 -6.16 -15.02 8.92
N ASP A 55 -5.87 -13.81 9.40
CA ASP A 55 -6.76 -13.14 10.34
C ASP A 55 -7.78 -12.26 9.63
N LYS A 56 -9.05 -12.41 10.04
CA LYS A 56 -10.14 -11.55 9.56
C LYS A 56 -10.04 -10.16 10.16
N HIS A 57 -10.41 -9.15 9.36
CA HIS A 57 -10.43 -7.77 9.83
C HIS A 57 -11.48 -7.57 10.94
N THR A 58 -11.09 -6.91 12.02
CA THR A 58 -12.01 -6.60 13.14
C THR A 58 -12.18 -5.11 13.37
N PHE A 59 -11.39 -4.28 12.70
CA PHE A 59 -11.44 -2.83 12.76
C PHE A 59 -10.85 -2.23 11.47
N VAL A 60 -10.94 -0.91 11.33
CA VAL A 60 -10.33 -0.15 10.24
C VAL A 60 -9.36 0.90 10.79
N PRO A 61 -8.26 1.20 10.07
CA PRO A 61 -7.77 0.52 8.88
C PRO A 61 -7.19 -0.88 9.19
N TRP A 62 -7.25 -1.79 8.22
CA TRP A 62 -6.71 -3.16 8.33
C TRP A 62 -5.68 -3.40 7.22
N ILE A 63 -4.44 -3.71 7.59
CA ILE A 63 -3.32 -3.80 6.66
C ILE A 63 -3.07 -5.25 6.25
N ILE A 64 -2.80 -5.42 4.97
CA ILE A 64 -2.40 -6.69 4.36
C ILE A 64 -1.05 -6.45 3.70
N VAL A 65 -0.06 -7.30 4.01
CA VAL A 65 1.28 -7.23 3.43
C VAL A 65 1.61 -8.58 2.81
N ASN A 66 1.99 -8.58 1.53
CA ASN A 66 2.25 -9.80 0.75
C ASN A 66 1.09 -10.82 0.82
N GLY A 67 -0.15 -10.33 0.84
CA GLY A 67 -1.35 -11.18 0.91
C GLY A 67 -1.65 -11.77 2.29
N ILE A 68 -0.84 -11.49 3.31
CA ILE A 68 -1.00 -12.00 4.66
C ILE A 68 -1.48 -10.88 5.59
N SER A 69 -2.46 -11.19 6.43
CA SER A 69 -2.91 -10.31 7.49
C SER A 69 -2.82 -10.95 8.87
N LEU A 70 -2.05 -10.31 9.76
CA LEU A 70 -1.81 -10.78 11.12
C LEU A 70 -2.35 -9.75 12.11
N LYS A 71 -3.31 -10.15 12.96
CA LYS A 71 -3.96 -9.31 13.97
C LYS A 71 -2.95 -8.70 14.93
N THR A 72 -1.95 -9.47 15.34
CA THR A 72 -0.87 -9.02 16.25
C THR A 72 -0.01 -7.91 15.67
N LYS A 73 0.02 -7.77 14.34
CA LYS A 73 0.82 -6.77 13.62
C LYS A 73 0.05 -5.50 13.31
N GLN A 74 -1.28 -5.50 13.43
CA GLN A 74 -2.11 -4.33 13.09
C GLN A 74 -1.86 -3.12 14.00
N MET A 75 -1.47 -3.34 15.26
CA MET A 75 -1.09 -2.25 16.18
C MET A 75 0.19 -1.50 15.75
N MET A 76 0.99 -2.08 14.85
CA MET A 76 2.22 -1.46 14.37
C MET A 76 2.02 -0.61 13.12
N ILE A 77 0.79 -0.20 12.81
CA ILE A 77 0.49 0.66 11.64
C ILE A 77 1.35 1.92 11.57
N ASN A 78 1.64 2.54 12.72
CA ASN A 78 2.49 3.73 12.78
C ASN A 78 3.96 3.44 12.42
N ASN A 79 4.37 2.19 12.51
CA ASN A 79 5.70 1.72 12.16
C ASN A 79 5.76 1.10 10.76
N LEU A 80 4.67 1.14 9.98
CA LEU A 80 4.59 0.52 8.67
C LEU A 80 5.75 0.91 7.73
N PRO A 81 6.18 2.19 7.63
CA PRO A 81 7.32 2.55 6.78
C PRO A 81 8.61 1.82 7.15
N TYR A 82 8.82 1.52 8.43
CA TYR A 82 9.99 0.78 8.91
C TYR A 82 9.87 -0.71 8.61
N LEU A 83 8.69 -1.28 8.85
CA LEU A 83 8.44 -2.70 8.58
C LEU A 83 8.59 -3.02 7.08
N LEU A 84 8.15 -2.11 6.21
CA LEU A 84 8.35 -2.25 4.76
C LEU A 84 9.84 -2.32 4.39
N CYS A 85 10.71 -1.60 5.10
CA CYS A 85 12.15 -1.69 4.89
C CYS A 85 12.73 -3.05 5.30
N ASP A 86 12.24 -3.65 6.39
CA ASP A 86 12.69 -4.96 6.86
C ASP A 86 12.19 -6.10 5.96
N TRP A 87 11.01 -5.96 5.38
CA TRP A 87 10.42 -6.94 4.45
C TRP A 87 10.87 -6.78 3.00
N TYR A 88 11.57 -5.70 2.67
CA TYR A 88 12.04 -5.45 1.32
C TYR A 88 13.23 -6.37 0.97
N ILE A 89 13.01 -7.28 0.02
CA ILE A 89 14.01 -8.25 -0.46
C ILE A 89 14.70 -7.81 -1.77
N GLY A 90 14.41 -6.61 -2.26
CA GLY A 90 14.98 -6.13 -3.53
C GLY A 90 16.39 -5.55 -3.37
N ASP A 91 17.13 -5.51 -4.47
CA ASP A 91 18.53 -5.04 -4.47
C ASP A 91 18.65 -3.52 -4.50
N LYS A 92 17.58 -2.82 -4.92
CA LYS A 92 17.60 -1.35 -5.03
C LYS A 92 17.54 -0.72 -3.64
N LYS A 93 18.61 -0.01 -3.28
CA LYS A 93 18.69 0.68 -2.01
C LYS A 93 17.64 1.79 -1.91
N ILE A 94 16.71 1.63 -0.98
CA ILE A 94 15.72 2.68 -0.66
C ILE A 94 16.38 3.73 0.25
N PRO A 95 16.44 5.02 -0.15
CA PRO A 95 17.09 6.06 0.65
C PRO A 95 16.51 6.20 2.06
N PHE A 96 15.18 6.09 2.20
CA PHE A 96 14.49 6.10 3.49
C PHE A 96 14.98 4.97 4.41
N CYS A 97 15.02 3.72 3.93
CA CYS A 97 15.50 2.58 4.72
C CYS A 97 16.98 2.73 5.14
N SER A 98 17.75 3.44 4.34
CA SER A 98 19.18 3.65 4.56
C SER A 98 19.50 4.74 5.57
N SER A 99 18.69 5.81 5.62
CA SER A 99 18.85 6.91 6.57
C SER A 99 18.42 6.51 7.98
N GLN A 100 17.48 5.57 8.10
CA GLN A 100 16.96 5.08 9.38
C GLN A 100 17.91 4.10 10.09
N LYS A 101 18.76 3.35 9.37
CA LYS A 101 19.82 2.54 10.00
C LYS A 101 20.79 3.37 10.85
N LYS A 102 20.91 4.69 10.59
CA LYS A 102 21.78 5.63 11.33
C LYS A 102 21.12 6.22 12.59
N ARG A 103 19.79 6.27 12.64
CA ARG A 103 19.02 6.66 13.83
C ARG A 103 18.51 5.40 14.46
N GLY A 104 19.29 4.81 15.38
CA GLY A 104 19.04 3.49 15.95
C GLY A 104 17.59 3.25 16.41
N CYS A 105 16.70 2.91 15.48
CA CYS A 105 15.50 2.11 15.70
C CYS A 105 15.99 0.66 15.87
N SER A 106 16.75 0.52 16.95
CA SER A 106 16.81 -0.59 17.86
C SER A 106 16.81 -1.99 17.22
N ARG A 107 18.04 -2.54 17.10
CA ARG A 107 18.23 -3.99 17.22
C ARG A 107 17.58 -4.57 18.49
N ASN A 108 17.14 -3.74 19.46
CA ASN A 108 16.47 -4.12 20.70
C ASN A 108 14.93 -4.00 20.67
N ALA A 109 14.29 -3.40 19.66
CA ALA A 109 12.82 -3.27 19.63
C ALA A 109 12.15 -4.58 19.17
N LEU A 110 12.74 -5.25 18.17
CA LEU A 110 12.27 -6.57 17.73
C LEU A 110 12.79 -7.71 18.61
N ARG A 111 13.99 -7.56 19.20
CA ARG A 111 14.56 -8.56 20.12
C ARG A 111 13.76 -8.70 21.41
N ASN A 112 13.25 -7.60 21.96
CA ASN A 112 12.41 -7.65 23.17
C ASN A 112 11.02 -8.26 22.94
N TYR A 113 10.46 -8.17 21.73
CA TYR A 113 9.17 -8.78 21.40
C TYR A 113 9.26 -10.30 21.18
N TYR A 114 10.34 -10.79 20.57
CA TYR A 114 10.56 -12.24 20.38
C TYR A 114 11.07 -12.97 21.64
N LEU A 115 11.58 -12.25 22.64
CA LEU A 115 12.00 -12.80 23.94
C LEU A 115 10.89 -12.76 25.01
N SER A 116 9.71 -12.21 24.69
CA SER A 116 8.55 -12.13 25.60
C SER A 116 7.37 -13.01 25.17
N MET A 117 7.57 -13.87 24.16
CA MET A 117 6.73 -15.03 23.88
C MET A 117 7.46 -16.29 24.35
#